data_AF-A0A067PL65-F1
#
_entry.id   AF-A0A067PL65-F1
#
_cell.length_a   1.000
_cell.length_b   1.000
_cell.length_c   1.000
_cell.angle_alpha   90.00
_cell.angle_beta   90.00
_cell.angle_gamma   90.00
#
_symmetry.space_group_name_H-M   'P 1'
#
loop_
_entity.id
_entity.type
_entity.pdbx_description
1 polymer ?
#
loop_
_entity_poly.entity_id
_entity_poly.type
_entity_poly.pdbx_seq_one_letter_code
_entity_poly.pdbx_strand_id
1 'polypeptide(L)'
;NGLRKGLTSTELLALRIRQLEKRPEDLQHAVATIAQSCFRSAHDFEKRFGRWISRQEFNPGELVLKRNTQVEKSMDRKHHPRYLGPYEVIRRTKGGSYILKELDSTTMQRGVARFRLLPYLSREEAAAYPSTPDISNQESNPHLDREVTNSEETLSEAGNESD
;
A
#
# COMPACT_ATOMS: atom_id res chain seq x y z
N ASN A 1 13.40 -20.28 -13.59
CA ASN A 1 13.99 -20.81 -12.34
C ASN A 1 13.89 -22.32 -12.32
N GLY A 2 15.03 -23.01 -12.26
CA GLY A 2 15.13 -24.48 -12.38
C GLY A 2 15.36 -25.24 -11.08
N LEU A 3 15.45 -24.54 -9.94
CA LEU A 3 15.61 -25.14 -8.62
C LEU A 3 14.32 -25.86 -8.23
N ARG A 4 14.44 -27.17 -8.01
CA ARG A 4 13.35 -28.08 -7.63
C ARG A 4 13.90 -29.17 -6.72
N LYS A 5 13.03 -29.82 -5.93
CA LYS A 5 13.43 -30.95 -5.08
C LYS A 5 13.90 -32.12 -5.96
N GLY A 6 14.90 -32.89 -5.49
CA GLY A 6 15.44 -34.05 -6.20
C GLY A 6 16.57 -33.78 -7.21
N LEU A 7 17.17 -32.58 -7.18
CA LEU A 7 18.35 -32.27 -7.98
C LEU A 7 19.60 -32.98 -7.44
N THR A 8 20.47 -33.42 -8.33
CA THR A 8 21.80 -33.89 -7.97
C THR A 8 22.69 -32.73 -7.52
N SER A 9 23.73 -33.02 -6.74
CA SER A 9 24.65 -31.99 -6.21
C SER A 9 25.29 -31.15 -7.33
N THR A 10 25.65 -31.80 -8.44
CA THR A 10 26.26 -31.15 -9.61
C THR A 10 25.30 -30.20 -10.31
N GLU A 11 24.04 -30.61 -10.53
CA GLU A 11 23.02 -29.74 -11.13
C GLU A 11 22.73 -28.52 -10.24
N LEU A 12 22.69 -28.72 -8.93
CA LEU A 12 22.45 -27.66 -7.96
C LEU A 12 23.61 -26.65 -7.93
N LEU A 13 24.86 -27.12 -7.98
CA LEU A 13 26.04 -26.26 -8.12
C LEU A 13 26.03 -25.49 -9.44
N ALA A 14 25.74 -26.14 -10.56
CA ALA A 14 25.67 -25.49 -11.87
C ALA A 14 24.62 -24.37 -11.91
N LEU A 15 23.43 -24.60 -11.34
CA LEU A 15 22.39 -23.57 -11.24
C LEU A 15 22.80 -22.40 -10.34
N ARG A 16 23.47 -22.67 -9.22
CA ARG A 16 23.97 -21.61 -8.32
C ARG A 16 25.09 -20.79 -8.94
N ILE A 17 26.04 -21.44 -9.61
CA ILE A 17 27.12 -20.76 -10.34
C ILE A 17 26.52 -19.81 -11.36
N ARG A 18 25.55 -20.27 -12.17
CA ARG A 18 24.83 -19.41 -13.14
C ARG A 18 24.12 -18.22 -12.49
N GLN A 19 23.51 -18.41 -11.31
CA GLN A 19 22.90 -17.31 -10.55
C GLN A 19 23.93 -16.27 -10.08
N LEU A 20 25.11 -16.72 -9.61
CA LEU A 20 26.20 -15.87 -9.16
C LEU A 20 26.88 -15.11 -10.31
N GLU A 21 26.98 -15.75 -11.48
CA GLU A 21 27.54 -15.14 -12.70
C GLU A 21 26.72 -13.94 -13.19
N LYS A 22 25.44 -13.82 -12.81
CA LYS A 22 24.56 -12.68 -13.13
C LYS A 22 24.61 -12.28 -14.61
N ARG A 23 24.55 -13.27 -15.51
CA ARG A 23 24.62 -13.04 -16.96
C ARG A 23 23.55 -12.03 -17.39
N PRO A 24 23.87 -11.12 -18.33
CA PRO A 24 22.97 -10.04 -18.72
C PRO A 24 21.64 -10.57 -19.27
N GLU A 25 21.66 -11.69 -20.00
CA GLU A 25 20.46 -12.36 -20.54
C GLU A 25 19.52 -12.85 -19.42
N ASP A 26 20.06 -13.49 -18.39
CA ASP A 26 19.29 -14.01 -17.26
C ASP A 26 18.68 -12.85 -16.44
N LEU A 27 19.41 -11.73 -16.30
CA LEU A 27 18.91 -10.53 -15.66
C LEU A 27 17.77 -9.88 -16.46
N GLN A 28 17.91 -9.75 -17.78
CA GLN A 28 16.86 -9.22 -18.65
C GLN A 28 15.59 -10.07 -18.58
N HIS A 29 15.73 -11.39 -18.60
CA HIS A 29 14.60 -12.31 -18.45
C HIS A 29 13.93 -12.15 -17.08
N ALA A 30 14.71 -12.02 -16.01
CA ALA A 30 14.18 -11.78 -14.66
C ALA A 30 13.40 -10.45 -14.56
N VAL A 31 13.98 -9.37 -15.10
CA VAL A 31 13.32 -8.05 -15.17
C VAL A 31 12.01 -8.13 -15.96
N ALA A 32 12.02 -8.78 -17.12
CA ALA A 32 10.82 -8.96 -17.93
C ALA A 32 9.74 -9.78 -17.19
N THR A 33 10.14 -10.84 -16.49
CA THR A 33 9.23 -11.67 -15.69
C THR A 33 8.60 -10.87 -14.55
N ILE A 34 9.41 -10.08 -13.82
CA ILE A 34 8.93 -9.22 -12.74
C ILE A 34 7.98 -8.16 -13.30
N ALA A 35 8.35 -7.49 -14.39
CA ALA A 35 7.51 -6.49 -15.03
C ALA A 35 6.16 -7.08 -15.44
N GLN A 36 6.16 -8.25 -16.09
CA GLN A 36 4.93 -8.94 -16.46
C GLN A 36 4.08 -9.31 -15.25
N SER A 37 4.70 -9.78 -14.16
CA SER A 37 4.01 -10.06 -12.90
C SER A 37 3.38 -8.78 -12.31
N CYS A 38 4.13 -7.67 -12.28
CA CYS A 38 3.63 -6.38 -11.80
C CYS A 38 2.44 -5.89 -12.64
N PHE A 39 2.50 -6.00 -13.96
CA PHE A 39 1.38 -5.64 -14.84
C PHE A 39 0.15 -6.50 -14.60
N ARG A 40 0.31 -7.81 -14.44
CA ARG A 40 -0.80 -8.73 -14.11
C ARG A 40 -1.42 -8.37 -12.77
N SER A 41 -0.62 -8.18 -11.73
CA SER A 41 -1.11 -7.80 -10.41
C SER A 41 -1.81 -6.44 -10.42
N ALA A 42 -1.30 -5.46 -11.16
CA ALA A 42 -1.95 -4.16 -11.33
C ALA A 42 -3.30 -4.28 -12.04
N HIS A 43 -3.37 -5.04 -13.14
CA HIS A 43 -4.60 -5.30 -13.88
C HIS A 43 -5.65 -6.03 -13.02
N ASP A 44 -5.24 -7.07 -12.29
CA ASP A 44 -6.13 -7.84 -11.42
C ASP A 44 -6.66 -6.97 -10.27
N PHE A 45 -5.81 -6.07 -9.75
CA PHE A 45 -6.23 -5.08 -8.76
C PHE A 45 -7.26 -4.12 -9.34
N GLU A 46 -7.02 -3.54 -10.51
CA GLU A 46 -7.97 -2.64 -11.18
C GLU A 46 -9.31 -3.33 -11.46
N LYS A 47 -9.30 -4.58 -11.93
CA LYS A 47 -10.52 -5.37 -12.16
C LYS A 47 -11.30 -5.61 -10.87
N ARG A 48 -10.61 -5.99 -9.78
CA ARG A 48 -11.23 -6.30 -8.49
C ARG A 48 -11.77 -5.06 -7.77
N PHE A 49 -11.02 -3.96 -7.81
CA PHE A 49 -11.30 -2.76 -7.01
C PHE A 49 -11.83 -1.57 -7.85
N GLY A 50 -12.02 -1.72 -9.16
CA GLY A 50 -12.41 -0.64 -10.06
C GLY A 50 -13.71 0.08 -9.66
N ARG A 51 -14.65 -0.60 -9.01
CA ARG A 51 -15.88 0.00 -8.46
C ARG A 51 -15.63 0.93 -7.26
N TRP A 52 -14.56 0.68 -6.50
CA TRP A 52 -14.22 1.41 -5.27
C TRP A 52 -13.08 2.41 -5.45
N ILE A 53 -12.25 2.25 -6.48
CA ILE A 53 -11.24 3.24 -6.86
C ILE A 53 -11.98 4.46 -7.40
N SER A 54 -12.39 5.36 -6.50
CA SER A 54 -12.89 6.67 -6.90
C SER A 54 -11.79 7.38 -7.68
N ARG A 55 -12.11 7.97 -8.84
CA ARG A 55 -11.22 8.83 -9.64
C ARG A 55 -11.49 10.32 -9.44
N GLN A 56 -12.45 10.69 -8.59
CA GLN A 56 -12.80 12.07 -8.27
C GLN A 56 -11.60 12.89 -7.76
N GLU A 57 -11.20 13.88 -8.53
CA GLU A 57 -10.15 14.81 -8.14
C GLU A 57 -10.71 15.88 -7.20
N PHE A 58 -9.83 16.46 -6.38
CA PHE A 58 -10.22 17.56 -5.49
C PHE A 58 -9.72 18.88 -6.08
N ASN A 59 -10.60 19.87 -6.11
CA ASN A 59 -10.24 21.20 -6.61
C ASN A 59 -9.63 22.06 -5.49
N PRO A 60 -8.79 23.05 -5.83
CA PRO A 60 -8.39 24.09 -4.87
C PRO A 60 -9.60 24.72 -4.19
N GLY A 61 -9.54 24.89 -2.87
CA GLY A 61 -10.64 25.42 -2.06
C GLY A 61 -11.59 24.37 -1.49
N GLU A 62 -11.55 23.11 -1.98
CA GLU A 62 -12.39 22.05 -1.42
C GLU A 62 -11.90 21.59 -0.05
N LEU A 63 -12.86 21.31 0.84
CA LEU A 63 -12.58 20.74 2.15
C LEU A 63 -12.47 19.22 2.07
N VAL A 64 -11.43 18.68 2.70
CA VAL A 64 -11.11 17.26 2.70
C VAL A 64 -10.69 16.77 4.08
N LEU A 65 -11.01 15.51 4.36
CA LEU A 65 -10.53 14.78 5.54
C LEU A 65 -9.28 13.98 5.20
N LYS A 66 -8.28 13.99 6.10
CA LYS A 66 -7.00 13.27 5.90
C LYS A 66 -6.95 12.00 6.75
N ARG A 67 -6.74 10.84 6.13
CA ARG A 67 -6.55 9.56 6.83
C ARG A 67 -5.33 9.58 7.74
N ASN A 68 -5.54 9.19 9.00
CA ASN A 68 -4.51 9.13 10.04
C ASN A 68 -3.69 7.82 9.95
N THR A 69 -2.73 7.79 9.04
CA THR A 69 -1.91 6.58 8.78
C THR A 69 -0.97 6.20 9.92
N GLN A 70 -0.60 7.17 10.78
CA GLN A 70 0.32 6.91 11.89
C GLN A 70 -0.32 5.98 12.93
N VAL A 71 -1.61 6.21 13.19
CA VAL A 71 -2.37 5.45 14.18
C VAL A 71 -2.95 4.16 13.60
N GLU A 72 -3.03 4.05 12.27
CA GLU A 72 -3.60 2.85 11.65
C GLU A 72 -2.84 1.55 11.96
N LYS A 73 -1.55 1.65 12.29
CA LYS A 73 -0.69 0.51 12.63
C LYS A 73 -0.43 0.35 14.13
N SER A 74 -0.93 1.25 14.98
CA SER A 74 -0.71 1.15 16.42
C SER A 74 -1.73 0.23 17.08
N MET A 75 -1.35 -0.35 18.22
CA MET A 75 -2.24 -1.18 19.04
C MET A 75 -3.40 -0.36 19.62
N ASP A 76 -3.18 0.93 19.90
CA ASP A 76 -4.19 1.83 20.47
C ASP A 76 -5.12 2.47 19.43
N ARG A 77 -5.10 2.00 18.18
CA ARG A 77 -5.86 2.57 17.05
C ARG A 77 -7.34 2.83 17.35
N LYS A 78 -7.96 1.99 18.19
CA LYS A 78 -9.37 2.09 18.56
C LYS A 78 -9.72 3.43 19.20
N HIS A 79 -8.78 4.03 19.93
CA HIS A 79 -9.00 5.23 20.73
C HIS A 79 -8.71 6.54 19.99
N HIS A 80 -8.27 6.47 18.73
CA HIS A 80 -7.87 7.65 17.97
C HIS A 80 -8.77 7.89 16.75
N PRO A 81 -8.90 9.16 16.33
CA PRO A 81 -9.65 9.49 15.13
C PRO A 81 -8.99 8.87 13.89
N ARG A 82 -9.79 8.15 13.09
CA ARG A 82 -9.37 7.54 11.83
C ARG A 82 -9.05 8.57 10.75
N TYR A 83 -9.80 9.67 10.75
CA TYR A 83 -9.61 10.81 9.85
C TYR A 83 -9.39 12.06 10.68
N LEU A 84 -8.38 12.82 10.29
CA LEU A 84 -8.07 14.13 10.85
C LEU A 84 -8.80 15.20 10.05
N GLY A 85 -9.06 16.30 10.77
CA GLY A 85 -9.78 17.54 10.46
C GLY A 85 -10.17 17.87 9.01
N PRO A 86 -11.12 18.81 8.85
CA PRO A 86 -11.28 19.45 7.56
C PRO A 86 -10.01 20.25 7.21
N TYR A 87 -9.40 19.90 6.09
CA TYR A 87 -8.30 20.62 5.47
C TYR A 87 -8.79 21.23 4.17
N GLU A 88 -8.28 22.39 3.78
CA GLU A 88 -8.54 22.96 2.47
C GLU A 88 -7.44 22.53 1.48
N VAL A 89 -7.85 22.12 0.28
CA VAL A 89 -6.91 21.81 -0.81
C VAL A 89 -6.35 23.11 -1.37
N ILE A 90 -5.02 23.26 -1.38
CA ILE A 90 -4.37 24.39 -2.05
C ILE A 90 -4.19 24.08 -3.54
N ARG A 91 -3.60 22.92 -3.83
CA ARG A 91 -3.32 22.48 -5.21
C ARG A 91 -2.93 21.01 -5.29
N ARG A 92 -3.05 20.45 -6.48
CA ARG A 92 -2.47 19.16 -6.85
C ARG A 92 -1.03 19.31 -7.36
N THR A 93 -0.16 18.38 -7.02
CA THR A 93 1.21 18.30 -7.55
C THR A 93 1.25 17.48 -8.85
N LYS A 94 2.33 17.62 -9.63
CA LYS A 94 2.53 16.82 -10.84
C LYS A 94 2.52 15.30 -10.58
N GLY A 95 2.90 14.88 -9.36
CA GLY A 95 2.86 13.47 -8.94
C GLY A 95 1.51 13.00 -8.40
N GLY A 96 0.46 13.83 -8.45
CA GLY A 96 -0.89 13.45 -8.04
C GLY A 96 -1.17 13.51 -6.53
N SER A 97 -0.23 14.02 -5.73
CA SER A 97 -0.48 14.36 -4.33
C SER A 97 -1.07 15.76 -4.19
N TYR A 98 -1.69 16.05 -3.04
CA TYR A 98 -2.33 17.33 -2.74
C TYR A 98 -1.58 18.06 -1.65
N ILE A 99 -1.35 19.35 -1.84
CA ILE A 99 -0.91 20.25 -0.78
C ILE A 99 -2.17 20.77 -0.08
N LEU A 100 -2.19 20.64 1.24
CA LEU A 100 -3.32 21.02 2.08
C LEU A 100 -2.93 22.16 3.00
N LYS A 101 -3.91 22.93 3.44
CA LYS A 101 -3.77 23.82 4.59
C LYS A 101 -4.84 23.51 5.63
N GLU A 102 -4.49 23.74 6.88
CA GLU A 102 -5.43 23.88 7.99
C GLU A 102 -6.33 25.10 7.75
N LEU A 103 -7.45 25.17 8.47
CA LEU A 103 -8.43 26.26 8.32
C LEU A 103 -7.90 27.63 8.79
N ASP A 104 -6.86 27.64 9.62
CA ASP A 104 -6.11 28.84 10.03
C ASP A 104 -5.12 29.32 8.95
N SER A 105 -5.15 28.72 7.76
CA SER A 105 -4.22 28.93 6.65
C SER A 105 -2.82 28.35 6.83
N THR A 106 -2.56 27.57 7.88
CA THR A 106 -1.29 26.88 8.07
C THR A 106 -1.12 25.78 7.02
N THR A 107 -0.10 25.90 6.16
CA THR A 107 0.13 24.96 5.06
C THR A 107 0.89 23.72 5.52
N MET A 108 0.42 22.54 5.11
CA MET A 108 1.16 21.29 5.29
C MET A 108 2.37 21.23 4.35
N GLN A 109 3.55 21.00 4.91
CA GLN A 109 4.81 20.92 4.14
C GLN A 109 4.84 19.74 3.15
N ARG A 110 4.20 18.62 3.50
CA ARG A 110 4.22 17.39 2.69
C ARG A 110 2.91 17.20 1.96
N GLY A 111 3.00 16.79 0.70
CA GLY A 111 1.83 16.41 -0.08
C GLY A 111 1.17 15.13 0.43
N VAL A 112 -0.14 15.10 0.39
CA VAL A 112 -0.98 13.96 0.79
C VAL A 112 -1.45 13.22 -0.45
N ALA A 113 -1.27 11.90 -0.49
CA ALA A 113 -1.74 11.09 -1.60
C ALA A 113 -3.28 11.07 -1.65
N ARG A 114 -3.84 11.09 -2.87
CA ARG A 114 -5.29 11.16 -3.11
C ARG A 114 -6.09 10.09 -2.37
N PHE A 115 -5.61 8.85 -2.31
CA PHE A 115 -6.30 7.73 -1.64
C PHE A 115 -6.39 7.89 -0.10
N ARG A 116 -5.69 8.87 0.48
CA ARG A 116 -5.78 9.21 1.90
C ARG A 116 -6.76 10.34 2.16
N LEU A 117 -7.37 10.92 1.13
CA LEU A 117 -8.29 12.03 1.23
C LEU A 117 -9.72 11.57 0.99
N LEU A 118 -10.64 12.13 1.77
CA LEU A 118 -12.08 12.02 1.56
C LEU A 118 -12.66 13.43 1.46
N PRO A 119 -13.74 13.64 0.69
CA PRO A 119 -14.46 14.90 0.73
C PRO A 119 -14.98 15.14 2.15
N TYR A 120 -14.83 16.37 2.66
CA TYR A 120 -15.50 16.80 3.86
C TYR A 120 -16.89 17.27 3.48
N LEU A 121 -17.91 16.65 4.05
CA LEU A 121 -19.31 17.03 3.86
C LEU A 121 -19.78 17.80 5.08
N SER A 122 -20.37 18.97 4.85
CA SER A 122 -21.03 19.72 5.92
C SER A 122 -22.23 18.92 6.46
N ARG A 123 -22.72 19.28 7.65
CA ARG A 123 -23.87 18.59 8.25
C ARG A 123 -25.12 18.66 7.37
N GLU A 124 -25.29 19.77 6.65
CA GLU A 124 -26.42 20.01 5.75
C GLU A 124 -26.27 19.18 4.47
N GLU A 125 -25.07 19.15 3.90
CA GLU A 125 -24.75 18.31 2.74
C GLU A 125 -24.93 16.84 3.06
N ALA A 126 -24.41 16.38 4.21
CA ALA A 126 -24.52 15.00 4.66
C ALA A 126 -25.99 14.56 4.83
N ALA A 127 -26.88 15.48 5.24
CA ALA A 127 -28.32 15.21 5.35
C ALA A 127 -29.01 15.09 3.98
N ALA A 128 -28.44 15.71 2.94
CA ALA A 128 -28.95 15.66 1.57
C ALA A 128 -28.43 14.44 0.77
N TYR A 129 -27.41 13.72 1.26
CA TYR A 129 -26.95 12.51 0.59
C TYR A 129 -28.00 11.39 0.72
N PRO A 130 -28.37 10.71 -0.38
CA PRO A 130 -29.25 9.55 -0.30
C PRO A 130 -28.56 8.49 0.55
N SER A 131 -29.29 7.94 1.52
CA SER A 131 -28.87 6.82 2.36
C SER A 131 -28.19 5.77 1.48
N THR A 132 -26.96 5.38 1.82
CA THR A 132 -26.25 4.34 1.06
C THR A 132 -27.14 3.10 0.96
N PRO A 133 -27.20 2.40 -0.19
CA PRO A 133 -27.89 1.13 -0.26
C PRO A 133 -27.37 0.20 0.85
N ASP A 134 -28.28 -0.45 1.56
CA ASP A 134 -27.97 -1.32 2.69
C ASP A 134 -26.95 -2.40 2.27
N ILE A 135 -25.75 -2.33 2.86
CA ILE A 135 -24.63 -3.24 2.58
C ILE A 135 -24.68 -4.44 3.55
N SER A 136 -25.80 -4.66 4.26
CA SER A 136 -25.99 -5.78 5.19
C SER A 136 -25.91 -7.17 4.52
N ASN A 137 -26.01 -7.27 3.19
CA ASN A 137 -25.92 -8.51 2.41
C ASN A 137 -24.66 -8.61 1.54
N GLN A 138 -23.49 -8.22 2.04
CA GLN A 138 -22.22 -8.60 1.40
C GLN A 138 -21.47 -9.58 2.30
N GLU A 139 -21.35 -10.81 1.79
CA GLU A 139 -20.53 -11.87 2.37
C GLU A 139 -19.21 -11.30 2.88
N SER A 140 -18.91 -11.67 4.11
CA SER A 140 -17.65 -11.42 4.77
C SER A 140 -16.46 -11.89 3.90
N ASN A 141 -15.38 -11.09 3.96
CA ASN A 141 -13.96 -11.45 3.82
C ASN A 141 -13.21 -11.13 2.50
N PRO A 142 -11.87 -10.87 2.57
CA PRO A 142 -10.97 -11.06 3.70
C PRO A 142 -10.48 -9.78 4.37
N HIS A 143 -10.36 -9.94 5.68
CA HIS A 143 -9.56 -9.21 6.62
C HIS A 143 -8.20 -8.79 6.04
N LEU A 144 -7.77 -7.58 6.37
CA LEU A 144 -6.50 -6.99 5.95
C LEU A 144 -5.36 -7.57 6.80
N ASP A 145 -5.22 -8.90 6.84
CA ASP A 145 -4.10 -9.55 7.50
C ASP A 145 -2.90 -9.50 6.56
N ARG A 146 -1.97 -8.62 6.93
CA ARG A 146 -0.59 -8.74 6.50
C ARG A 146 -0.06 -10.03 7.11
N GLU A 147 0.04 -11.10 6.32
CA GLU A 147 1.06 -12.12 6.62
C GLU A 147 2.43 -11.46 6.39
N VAL A 148 2.99 -10.91 7.47
CA VAL A 148 4.41 -10.68 7.56
C VAL A 148 5.02 -12.07 7.67
N THR A 149 5.51 -12.62 6.56
CA THR A 149 6.38 -13.79 6.64
C THR A 149 7.67 -13.32 7.30
N ASN A 150 7.73 -13.46 8.63
CA ASN A 150 8.97 -13.40 9.41
C ASN A 150 9.81 -14.60 8.99
N SER A 151 10.66 -14.43 7.98
CA SER A 151 11.85 -15.24 7.83
C SER A 151 12.87 -14.73 8.84
N GLU A 152 12.74 -15.19 10.08
CA GLU A 152 13.79 -15.03 11.07
C GLU A 152 15.00 -15.87 10.65
N GLU A 153 16.07 -15.12 10.47
CA GLU A 153 17.45 -15.48 10.19
C GLU A 153 17.98 -16.28 11.39
N THR A 154 18.25 -17.58 11.22
CA THR A 154 18.97 -18.35 12.23
C THR A 154 20.44 -17.92 12.21
N LEU A 155 20.81 -16.94 13.02
CA LEU A 155 22.20 -16.75 13.43
C LEU A 155 22.54 -17.82 14.46
N SER A 156 23.43 -18.72 14.07
CA SER A 156 24.22 -19.56 14.96
C SER A 156 25.19 -18.70 15.76
N GLU A 157 25.02 -18.59 17.08
CA GLU A 157 26.10 -18.18 17.97
C GLU A 157 26.98 -19.40 18.28
N ALA A 158 28.20 -19.36 17.76
CA ALA A 158 29.31 -20.16 18.25
C ALA A 158 30.05 -19.36 19.33
N GLY A 159 30.31 -20.02 20.46
CA GLY A 159 31.40 -19.70 21.38
C GLY A 159 31.06 -18.71 22.51
N ASN A 160 31.01 -19.22 23.75
CA ASN A 160 31.91 -18.73 24.79
C ASN A 160 32.16 -19.80 25.86
N GLU A 161 33.45 -19.93 26.15
CA GLU A 161 34.15 -20.71 27.17
C GLU A 161 34.10 -20.00 28.53
N SER A 162 34.63 -20.63 29.59
CA SER A 162 34.68 -20.28 31.03
C SER A 162 33.47 -20.79 31.83
N ASP A 163 33.57 -21.58 32.90
CA ASP A 163 34.65 -21.95 33.83
C ASP A 163 34.33 -23.35 34.41
#